data_AF-G7K8I0-F1
#
_entry.id   AF-G7K8I0-F1
#
_cell.length_a   1.000
_cell.length_b   1.000
_cell.length_c   1.000
_cell.angle_alpha   90.00
_cell.angle_beta   90.00
_cell.angle_gamma   90.00
#
_symmetry.space_group_name_H-M   'P 1'
#
loop_
_entity.id
_entity.type
_entity.pdbx_description
1 polymer ?
#
loop_
_entity_poly.entity_id
_entity_poly.type
_entity_poly.pdbx_seq_one_letter_code
_entity_poly.pdbx_strand_id
1 'polypeptide(L)'
;MIPPESERYLFRVEIVPICCGDLIFLPPNVVASFGENIGPIVICTRVAKTFTLLDPFTLTHCFLDAHQYWKAPFTHSFNRTQLVEYVVLDTVLLQDNQDEEEEEDKEKKKNYDADAVAAAKKYCLADAVVARVKDIGNNDTTFQIRTHLGRILKPGDHALGYDLSGGEGGADTNININLPAAILITKISYAEENGRVVALHDKWESDYQLFFNDLQQDTKLLFNVRAAYRDQTKSYTYDGPFVIPPTRPFVPLEDLLDG
;
A
#
# COMPACT_ATOMS: atom_id res chain seq x y z
N MET A 1 14.01 53.89 -11.61
CA MET A 1 13.97 52.79 -10.64
C MET A 1 13.52 51.55 -11.39
N ILE A 2 14.44 50.62 -11.65
CA ILE A 2 14.14 49.30 -12.18
C ILE A 2 13.66 48.47 -10.98
N PRO A 3 12.49 47.82 -11.00
CA PRO A 3 12.06 46.99 -9.88
C PRO A 3 13.06 45.84 -9.68
N PRO A 4 13.34 45.42 -8.44
CA PRO A 4 14.25 44.31 -8.18
C PRO A 4 13.76 43.07 -8.94
N GLU A 5 14.69 42.34 -9.58
CA GLU A 5 14.43 41.04 -10.18
C GLU A 5 13.66 40.19 -9.17
N SER A 6 12.44 39.80 -9.53
CA SER A 6 11.66 38.86 -8.72
C SER A 6 12.44 37.56 -8.66
N GLU A 7 13.04 37.25 -7.51
CA GLU A 7 13.70 35.98 -7.29
C GLU A 7 12.69 34.86 -7.54
N ARG A 8 12.98 34.06 -8.57
CA ARG A 8 12.15 32.92 -8.93
C ARG A 8 12.62 31.71 -8.15
N TYR A 9 11.82 31.27 -7.20
CA TYR A 9 12.06 30.05 -6.47
C TYR A 9 11.54 28.84 -7.26
N LEU A 10 12.34 27.78 -7.31
CA LEU A 10 11.94 26.49 -7.87
C LEU A 10 11.95 25.45 -6.75
N PHE A 11 10.80 24.85 -6.50
CA PHE A 11 10.66 23.75 -5.55
C PHE A 11 10.60 22.42 -6.32
N ARG A 12 11.30 21.41 -5.82
CA ARG A 12 11.19 20.03 -6.29
C ARG A 12 10.72 19.17 -5.13
N VAL A 13 9.55 18.56 -5.30
CA VAL A 13 8.97 17.62 -4.34
C VAL A 13 9.10 16.21 -4.92
N GLU A 14 9.52 15.27 -4.10
CA GLU A 14 9.63 13.85 -4.46
C GLU A 14 8.82 13.02 -3.46
N ILE A 15 7.86 12.25 -3.98
CA ILE A 15 6.94 11.43 -3.19
C ILE A 15 7.48 10.00 -3.17
N VAL A 16 7.27 9.30 -2.06
CA VAL A 16 7.61 7.87 -1.94
C VAL A 16 6.84 7.08 -3.01
N PRO A 17 7.52 6.31 -3.87
CA PRO A 17 6.90 5.58 -4.99
C PRO A 17 6.28 4.25 -4.54
N ILE A 18 5.54 4.24 -3.42
CA ILE A 18 4.86 3.07 -2.87
C ILE A 18 3.38 3.40 -2.72
N CYS A 19 2.53 2.55 -3.29
CA CYS A 19 1.09 2.65 -3.20
C CYS A 19 0.52 1.65 -2.19
N CYS A 20 -0.66 1.94 -1.67
CA CYS A 20 -1.38 0.92 -0.90
C CYS A 20 -1.80 -0.24 -1.81
N GLY A 21 -1.71 -1.45 -1.28
CA GLY A 21 -1.95 -2.70 -2.00
C GLY A 21 -0.72 -3.21 -2.75
N ASP A 22 0.39 -2.49 -2.75
CA ASP A 22 1.64 -2.97 -3.33
C ASP A 22 2.23 -4.10 -2.47
N LEU A 23 2.71 -5.15 -3.15
CA LEU A 23 3.47 -6.23 -2.53
C LEU A 23 4.95 -5.97 -2.74
N ILE A 24 5.70 -6.00 -1.65
CA ILE A 24 7.07 -5.54 -1.60
C ILE A 24 7.93 -6.65 -1.02
N PHE A 25 8.98 -7.01 -1.75
CA PHE A 25 10.06 -7.84 -1.23
C PHE A 25 11.18 -6.94 -0.76
N LEU A 26 11.28 -6.82 0.56
CA LEU A 26 12.25 -5.96 1.21
C LEU A 26 13.67 -6.51 1.00
N PRO A 27 14.62 -5.65 0.62
CA PRO A 27 16.03 -6.00 0.61
C PRO A 27 16.52 -6.44 2.00
N PRO A 28 17.44 -7.40 2.14
CA PRO A 28 17.90 -7.91 3.43
C PRO A 28 18.45 -6.84 4.39
N ASN A 29 19.10 -5.81 3.84
CA ASN A 29 19.59 -4.66 4.61
C ASN A 29 18.46 -3.82 5.22
N VAL A 30 17.32 -3.76 4.54
CA VAL A 30 16.13 -3.03 4.99
C VAL A 30 15.40 -3.86 6.05
N VAL A 31 15.22 -5.16 5.83
CA VAL A 31 14.63 -6.08 6.84
C VAL A 31 15.39 -6.01 8.16
N ALA A 32 16.72 -6.07 8.11
CA ALA A 32 17.57 -5.97 9.31
C ALA A 32 17.39 -4.64 10.07
N SER A 33 16.94 -3.58 9.41
CA SER A 33 16.70 -2.28 10.04
C SER A 33 15.35 -2.17 10.76
N PHE A 34 14.38 -3.04 10.42
CA PHE A 34 13.02 -3.01 10.98
C PHE A 34 12.81 -3.95 12.17
N GLY A 35 13.81 -4.73 12.54
CA GLY A 35 13.80 -5.64 13.69
C GLY A 35 13.50 -7.10 13.32
N GLU A 36 13.51 -7.98 14.33
CA GLU A 36 13.47 -9.44 14.12
C GLU A 36 12.11 -10.00 13.68
N ASN A 37 11.02 -9.24 13.84
CA ASN A 37 9.66 -9.76 13.69
C ASN A 37 9.00 -9.48 12.32
N ILE A 38 9.68 -8.77 11.41
CA ILE A 38 9.14 -8.50 10.07
C ILE A 38 9.86 -9.36 9.03
N GLY A 39 9.08 -10.10 8.25
CA GLY A 39 9.59 -10.88 7.14
C GLY A 39 10.03 -10.03 5.95
N PRO A 40 10.72 -10.65 4.97
CA PRO A 40 11.10 -9.99 3.73
C PRO A 40 9.89 -9.68 2.82
N ILE A 41 8.72 -10.25 3.07
CA ILE A 41 7.51 -10.05 2.27
C ILE A 41 6.55 -9.18 3.06
N VAL A 42 6.20 -8.02 2.50
CA VAL A 42 5.30 -7.06 3.16
C VAL A 42 4.32 -6.45 2.16
N ILE A 43 3.16 -6.06 2.67
CA ILE A 43 2.09 -5.38 1.93
C ILE A 43 2.01 -3.94 2.44
N CYS A 44 1.97 -2.96 1.55
CA CYS A 44 1.62 -1.59 1.96
C CYS A 44 0.10 -1.51 2.19
N THR A 45 -0.33 -1.22 3.42
CA THR A 45 -1.76 -1.21 3.80
C THR A 45 -2.33 0.18 3.97
N ARG A 46 -1.47 1.19 4.18
CA ARG A 46 -1.85 2.59 4.34
C ARG A 46 -0.73 3.49 3.87
N VAL A 47 -1.09 4.56 3.17
CA VAL A 47 -0.18 5.65 2.80
C VAL A 47 -0.82 6.96 3.26
N ALA A 48 -0.20 7.62 4.23
CA ALA A 48 -0.62 8.92 4.78
C ALA A 48 0.64 9.78 5.01
N LYS A 49 0.74 10.50 6.14
CA LYS A 49 1.99 11.15 6.56
C LYS A 49 3.12 10.14 6.75
N THR A 50 2.77 8.99 7.30
CA THR A 50 3.58 7.78 7.35
C THR A 50 2.87 6.70 6.54
N PHE A 51 3.63 5.74 6.00
CA PHE A 51 3.06 4.57 5.35
C PHE A 51 3.26 3.34 6.23
N THR A 52 2.28 2.44 6.19
CA THR A 52 2.23 1.24 7.02
C THR A 52 2.46 0.01 6.16
N LEU A 53 3.48 -0.74 6.51
CA LEU A 53 3.77 -2.06 5.96
C LEU A 53 3.21 -3.13 6.90
N LEU A 54 2.66 -4.20 6.33
CA LEU A 54 2.14 -5.35 7.04
C LEU A 54 2.84 -6.60 6.54
N ASP A 55 3.40 -7.39 7.43
CA ASP A 55 3.77 -8.78 7.13
C ASP A 55 2.51 -9.66 7.14
N PRO A 56 2.13 -10.28 6.00
CA PRO A 56 0.89 -11.04 5.91
C PRO A 56 0.92 -12.37 6.67
N PHE A 57 2.08 -12.84 7.13
CA PHE A 57 2.22 -14.12 7.83
C PHE A 57 2.37 -13.97 9.34
N THR A 58 2.95 -12.85 9.80
CA THR A 58 3.14 -12.56 11.23
C THR A 58 2.15 -11.53 11.76
N LEU A 59 1.43 -10.84 10.87
CA LEU A 59 0.59 -9.67 11.18
C LEU A 59 1.36 -8.50 11.84
N THR A 60 2.69 -8.50 11.73
CA THR A 60 3.53 -7.42 12.26
C THR A 60 3.38 -6.19 11.38
N HIS A 61 3.08 -5.06 12.00
CA HIS A 61 3.01 -3.76 11.34
C HIS A 61 4.33 -2.99 11.53
N CYS A 62 4.80 -2.36 10.46
CA CYS A 62 5.91 -1.40 10.49
C CYS A 62 5.44 -0.06 9.94
N PHE A 63 5.76 1.01 10.66
CA PHE A 63 5.42 2.39 10.30
C PHE A 63 6.67 3.09 9.80
N LEU A 64 6.58 3.69 8.62
CA LEU A 64 7.70 4.37 8.00
C LEU A 64 7.33 5.80 7.62
N ASP A 65 8.18 6.73 8.03
CA ASP A 65 8.15 8.10 7.53
C ASP A 65 9.03 8.25 6.28
N ALA A 66 8.88 9.39 5.60
CA ALA A 66 9.65 9.69 4.41
C ALA A 66 11.17 9.73 4.70
N HIS A 67 11.59 10.24 5.86
CA HIS A 67 13.00 10.37 6.21
C HIS A 67 13.68 9.00 6.41
N GLN A 68 12.97 8.04 7.00
CA GLN A 68 13.39 6.66 7.16
C GLN A 68 13.46 5.94 5.81
N TYR A 69 12.45 6.11 4.96
CA TYR A 69 12.43 5.52 3.62
C TYR A 69 13.63 5.97 2.78
N TRP A 70 13.91 7.29 2.75
CA TRP A 70 14.99 7.83 1.91
C TRP A 70 16.40 7.47 2.38
N LYS A 71 16.58 6.87 3.57
CA LYS A 71 17.88 6.30 3.99
C LYS A 71 18.22 5.01 3.23
N ALA A 72 17.20 4.22 2.89
CA ALA A 72 17.35 2.96 2.19
C ALA A 72 16.10 2.71 1.30
N PRO A 73 15.98 3.43 0.17
CA PRO A 73 14.78 3.37 -0.66
C PRO A 73 14.65 2.00 -1.32
N PHE A 74 13.41 1.54 -1.47
CA PHE A 74 13.03 0.29 -2.12
C PHE A 74 11.78 0.50 -3.00
N THR A 75 11.59 -0.37 -3.98
CA THR A 75 10.44 -0.32 -4.91
C THR A 75 9.51 -1.50 -4.66
N HIS A 76 8.25 -1.37 -5.08
CA HIS A 76 7.32 -2.50 -5.07
C HIS A 76 7.82 -3.64 -5.96
N SER A 77 7.55 -4.88 -5.57
CA SER A 77 7.81 -6.07 -6.39
C SER A 77 6.63 -6.36 -7.31
N PHE A 78 5.42 -6.16 -6.79
CA PHE A 78 4.18 -6.18 -7.56
C PHE A 78 3.33 -4.97 -7.23
N ASN A 79 2.65 -4.47 -8.25
CA ASN A 79 1.69 -3.38 -8.12
C ASN A 79 0.29 -3.86 -8.45
N ARG A 80 -0.72 -3.05 -8.10
CA ARG A 80 -2.14 -3.43 -8.23
C ARG A 80 -2.57 -3.85 -9.64
N THR A 81 -1.85 -3.48 -10.69
CA THR A 81 -2.20 -3.88 -12.08
C THR A 81 -2.04 -5.39 -12.32
N GLN A 82 -1.27 -6.07 -11.46
CA GLN A 82 -1.01 -7.50 -11.53
C GLN A 82 -1.94 -8.31 -10.60
N LEU A 83 -2.94 -7.68 -9.99
CA LEU A 83 -3.90 -8.38 -9.15
C LEU A 83 -4.79 -9.30 -9.98
N VAL A 84 -4.94 -10.52 -9.50
CA VAL A 84 -5.80 -11.55 -10.05
C VAL A 84 -6.97 -11.78 -9.09
N GLU A 85 -8.14 -12.03 -9.65
CA GLU A 85 -9.33 -12.36 -8.88
C GLU A 85 -9.33 -13.85 -8.45
N TYR A 86 -9.54 -14.06 -7.17
CA TYR A 86 -9.71 -15.35 -6.53
C TYR A 86 -11.08 -15.45 -5.91
N VAL A 87 -11.69 -16.63 -5.99
CA VAL A 87 -12.81 -16.99 -5.12
C VAL A 87 -12.29 -17.79 -3.93
N VAL A 88 -12.88 -17.51 -2.77
CA VAL A 88 -12.61 -18.21 -1.54
C VAL A 88 -13.52 -19.43 -1.45
N LEU A 89 -12.94 -20.62 -1.41
CA LEU A 89 -13.68 -21.88 -1.32
C LEU A 89 -13.87 -22.31 0.14
N ASP A 90 -12.85 -22.13 0.97
CA ASP A 90 -12.89 -22.44 2.40
C ASP A 90 -11.92 -21.56 3.19
N THR A 91 -12.19 -21.35 4.48
CA THR A 91 -11.37 -20.55 5.40
C THR A 91 -11.38 -21.11 6.81
N VAL A 92 -10.20 -21.28 7.41
CA VAL A 92 -10.01 -21.75 8.78
C VAL A 92 -9.16 -20.74 9.55
N LEU A 93 -9.73 -20.13 10.59
CA LEU A 93 -9.03 -19.15 11.43
C LEU A 93 -7.94 -19.81 12.28
N LEU A 94 -6.78 -19.18 12.38
CA LEU A 94 -5.66 -19.61 13.22
C LEU A 94 -5.66 -18.81 14.53
N GLN A 95 -6.46 -19.30 15.48
CA GLN A 95 -6.65 -18.78 16.86
C GLN A 95 -6.99 -17.29 17.02
N ASP A 96 -8.28 -17.02 17.17
CA ASP A 96 -8.82 -15.85 17.89
C ASP A 96 -9.04 -16.22 19.38
N ASN A 97 -7.98 -16.30 20.18
CA ASN A 97 -8.11 -16.50 21.64
C ASN A 97 -8.23 -15.16 22.42
N GLN A 98 -8.74 -14.10 21.80
CA GLN A 98 -8.87 -12.78 22.45
C GLN A 98 -10.24 -12.12 22.32
N ASP A 99 -11.23 -12.75 21.67
CA ASP A 99 -12.55 -12.14 21.48
C ASP A 99 -13.59 -12.53 22.55
N GLU A 100 -13.26 -13.37 23.55
CA GLU A 100 -14.16 -13.68 24.68
C GLU A 100 -13.91 -12.85 25.96
N GLU A 101 -12.87 -12.02 26.04
CA GLU A 101 -12.53 -11.23 27.26
C GLU A 101 -12.34 -9.72 26.97
N GLU A 102 -13.24 -9.03 26.26
CA GLU A 102 -13.15 -7.56 26.08
C GLU A 102 -14.47 -6.79 26.26
N GLU A 103 -15.48 -7.35 26.92
CA GLU A 103 -16.67 -6.55 27.30
C GLU A 103 -16.46 -5.69 28.57
N GLU A 104 -15.48 -6.00 29.43
CA GLU A 104 -15.38 -5.34 30.76
C GLU A 104 -14.37 -4.18 30.90
N ASP A 105 -13.39 -4.00 30.02
CA ASP A 105 -12.27 -3.06 30.27
C ASP A 105 -12.21 -1.84 29.31
N LYS A 106 -13.35 -1.17 29.09
CA LYS A 106 -13.43 0.04 28.24
C LYS A 106 -12.79 1.31 28.84
N GLU A 107 -12.36 1.31 30.10
CA GLU A 107 -11.93 2.56 30.77
C GLU A 107 -10.41 2.73 30.99
N LYS A 108 -9.54 1.74 30.72
CA LYS A 108 -8.13 1.80 31.18
C LYS A 108 -7.02 1.87 30.13
N LYS A 109 -7.29 1.94 28.82
CA LYS A 109 -6.23 2.09 27.79
C LYS A 109 -6.33 3.40 27.01
N LYS A 110 -6.16 4.54 27.70
CA LYS A 110 -5.75 5.80 27.07
C LYS A 110 -4.24 5.91 27.28
N ASN A 111 -3.42 5.57 26.28
CA ASN A 111 -2.03 6.07 26.08
C ASN A 111 -1.19 5.31 25.02
N TYR A 112 -1.80 4.62 24.04
CA TYR A 112 -1.07 4.14 22.84
C TYR A 112 -1.88 4.46 21.58
N ASP A 113 -1.16 4.69 20.47
CA ASP A 113 -1.66 5.14 19.16
C ASP A 113 -2.90 4.33 18.71
N ALA A 114 -4.07 4.97 18.73
CA ALA A 114 -5.36 4.33 18.45
C ALA A 114 -5.40 3.71 17.05
N ASP A 115 -4.66 4.29 16.09
CA ASP A 115 -4.58 3.81 14.72
C ASP A 115 -3.83 2.48 14.60
N ALA A 116 -2.78 2.28 15.41
CA ALA A 116 -2.00 1.04 15.42
C ALA A 116 -2.78 -0.11 16.08
N VAL A 117 -3.51 0.16 17.16
CA VAL A 117 -4.37 -0.81 17.84
C VAL A 117 -5.56 -1.21 16.96
N ALA A 118 -6.16 -0.24 16.26
CA ALA A 118 -7.23 -0.51 15.31
C ALA A 118 -6.75 -1.32 14.09
N ALA A 119 -5.55 -1.04 13.58
CA ALA A 119 -4.94 -1.80 12.49
C ALA A 119 -4.67 -3.26 12.89
N ALA A 120 -4.18 -3.48 14.11
CA ALA A 120 -3.95 -4.83 14.65
C ALA A 120 -5.27 -5.62 14.82
N LYS A 121 -6.39 -4.97 15.18
CA LYS A 121 -7.69 -5.63 15.33
C LYS A 121 -8.34 -6.01 13.99
N LYS A 122 -7.97 -5.35 12.89
CA LYS A 122 -8.56 -5.55 11.56
C LYS A 122 -8.21 -6.91 10.94
N TYR A 123 -6.99 -7.39 11.15
CA TYR A 123 -6.46 -8.57 10.48
C TYR A 123 -6.36 -9.77 11.43
N CYS A 124 -6.52 -10.97 10.88
CA CYS A 124 -6.36 -12.23 11.59
C CYS A 124 -5.82 -13.28 10.62
N LEU A 125 -4.95 -14.16 11.10
CA LEU A 125 -4.40 -15.22 10.28
C LEU A 125 -5.46 -16.29 10.06
N ALA A 126 -5.57 -16.73 8.82
CA ALA A 126 -6.39 -17.88 8.44
C ALA A 126 -5.67 -18.69 7.37
N ASP A 127 -5.88 -19.99 7.39
CA ASP A 127 -5.59 -20.85 6.25
C ASP A 127 -6.84 -20.85 5.34
N ALA A 128 -6.65 -20.56 4.06
CA ALA A 128 -7.72 -20.44 3.08
C ALA A 128 -7.46 -21.34 1.88
N VAL A 129 -8.54 -21.91 1.34
CA VAL A 129 -8.53 -22.61 0.06
C VAL A 129 -9.14 -21.67 -0.98
N VAL A 130 -8.37 -21.34 -2.01
CA VAL A 130 -8.78 -20.40 -3.04
C VAL A 130 -8.60 -20.97 -4.44
N ALA A 131 -9.37 -20.46 -5.40
CA ALA A 131 -9.20 -20.74 -6.81
C ALA A 131 -9.21 -19.45 -7.61
N ARG A 132 -8.42 -19.37 -8.69
CA ARG A 132 -8.48 -18.21 -9.60
C ARG A 132 -9.81 -18.26 -10.34
N VAL A 133 -10.52 -17.12 -10.40
CA VAL A 133 -11.83 -17.06 -11.07
C VAL A 133 -11.72 -17.47 -12.54
N LYS A 134 -10.61 -17.12 -13.21
CA LYS A 134 -10.32 -17.52 -14.60
C LYS A 134 -10.17 -19.03 -14.81
N ASP A 135 -9.81 -19.78 -13.77
CA ASP A 135 -9.60 -21.23 -13.87
C ASP A 135 -10.90 -22.00 -13.64
N ILE A 136 -11.87 -21.42 -12.93
CA ILE A 136 -13.11 -22.09 -12.59
C ILE A 136 -13.89 -22.44 -13.86
N GLY A 137 -14.28 -23.71 -13.96
CA GLY A 137 -14.98 -24.26 -15.12
C GLY A 137 -14.06 -24.71 -16.25
N ASN A 138 -12.79 -24.28 -16.24
CA ASN A 138 -11.77 -24.72 -17.18
C ASN A 138 -10.83 -25.76 -16.55
N ASN A 139 -10.38 -25.53 -15.32
CA ASN A 139 -9.45 -26.35 -14.54
C ASN A 139 -9.82 -26.32 -13.04
N ASP A 140 -9.72 -27.46 -12.35
CA ASP A 140 -10.00 -27.57 -10.90
C ASP A 140 -8.78 -27.21 -10.02
N THR A 141 -7.98 -26.22 -10.44
CA THR A 141 -6.77 -25.83 -9.70
C THR A 141 -7.14 -25.01 -8.48
N THR A 142 -6.78 -25.51 -7.30
CA THR A 142 -6.97 -24.81 -6.02
C THR A 142 -5.64 -24.61 -5.32
N PHE A 143 -5.56 -23.55 -4.53
CA PHE A 143 -4.38 -23.17 -3.77
C PHE A 143 -4.72 -23.13 -2.29
N GLN A 144 -3.89 -23.77 -1.47
CA GLN A 144 -3.91 -23.60 -0.02
C GLN A 144 -2.93 -22.47 0.34
N ILE A 145 -3.43 -21.42 0.97
CA ILE A 145 -2.65 -20.24 1.31
C ILE A 145 -2.92 -19.80 2.74
N ARG A 146 -1.95 -19.11 3.35
CA ARG A 146 -2.16 -18.36 4.57
C ARG A 146 -2.49 -16.91 4.23
N THR A 147 -3.54 -16.37 4.84
CA THR A 147 -4.00 -15.00 4.60
C THR A 147 -4.14 -14.22 5.91
N HIS A 148 -3.88 -12.92 5.85
CA HIS A 148 -4.12 -11.95 6.92
C HIS A 148 -5.57 -11.46 6.96
N LEU A 149 -6.38 -11.85 5.96
CA LEU A 149 -7.77 -11.43 5.80
C LEU A 149 -8.75 -12.40 6.48
N GLY A 150 -8.33 -13.14 7.51
CA GLY A 150 -9.14 -14.20 8.15
C GLY A 150 -10.50 -13.73 8.66
N ARG A 151 -10.54 -12.60 9.38
CA ARG A 151 -11.80 -12.00 9.86
C ARG A 151 -12.65 -11.34 8.77
N ILE A 152 -12.10 -11.18 7.56
CA ILE A 152 -12.70 -10.42 6.47
C ILE A 152 -13.33 -11.35 5.44
N LEU A 153 -12.65 -12.46 5.12
CA LEU A 153 -13.06 -13.40 4.10
C LEU A 153 -13.94 -14.50 4.67
N LYS A 154 -14.95 -14.88 3.88
CA LYS A 154 -15.82 -16.04 4.11
C LYS A 154 -15.84 -16.89 2.84
N PRO A 155 -16.19 -18.19 2.95
CA PRO A 155 -16.42 -19.02 1.78
C PRO A 155 -17.47 -18.40 0.84
N GLY A 156 -17.16 -18.37 -0.45
CA GLY A 156 -17.96 -17.71 -1.49
C GLY A 156 -17.59 -16.24 -1.76
N ASP A 157 -16.75 -15.61 -0.93
CA ASP A 157 -16.26 -14.26 -1.21
C ASP A 157 -15.27 -14.24 -2.37
N HIS A 158 -15.20 -13.11 -3.06
CA HIS A 158 -14.17 -12.83 -4.05
C HIS A 158 -13.11 -11.89 -3.46
N ALA A 159 -11.85 -12.12 -3.81
CA ALA A 159 -10.72 -11.34 -3.33
C ALA A 159 -9.72 -11.10 -4.46
N LEU A 160 -9.04 -9.96 -4.43
CA LEU A 160 -7.91 -9.67 -5.29
C LEU A 160 -6.61 -10.10 -4.60
N GLY A 161 -5.74 -10.78 -5.33
CA GLY A 161 -4.45 -11.23 -4.81
C GLY A 161 -3.38 -11.33 -5.88
N TYR A 162 -2.12 -11.37 -5.46
CA TYR A 162 -0.99 -11.63 -6.35
C TYR A 162 -0.79 -13.13 -6.52
N ASP A 163 -0.66 -13.56 -7.78
CA ASP A 163 -0.31 -14.93 -8.14
C ASP A 163 1.21 -15.09 -8.10
N LEU A 164 1.67 -15.98 -7.23
CA LEU A 164 3.08 -16.27 -7.01
C LEU A 164 3.43 -17.70 -7.44
N SER A 165 2.49 -18.43 -8.03
CA SER A 165 2.62 -19.86 -8.35
C SER A 165 3.53 -20.19 -9.54
N GLY A 166 4.33 -19.24 -10.05
CA GLY A 166 5.31 -19.47 -11.13
C GLY A 166 4.73 -19.87 -12.50
N GLY A 167 3.40 -19.82 -12.69
CA GLY A 167 2.75 -20.08 -13.98
C GLY A 167 2.72 -18.88 -14.93
N GLU A 168 1.98 -18.97 -16.03
CA GLU A 168 1.77 -17.84 -16.96
C GLU A 168 1.13 -16.64 -16.23
N GLY A 169 1.96 -15.66 -15.87
CA GLY A 169 1.58 -14.46 -15.11
C GLY A 169 2.13 -14.37 -13.68
N GLY A 170 2.79 -15.42 -13.17
CA GLY A 170 3.55 -15.35 -11.93
C GLY A 170 4.85 -14.59 -12.13
N ALA A 171 5.37 -13.91 -11.10
CA ALA A 171 6.68 -13.29 -11.24
C ALA A 171 7.79 -14.35 -11.19
N ASP A 172 8.77 -14.19 -12.08
CA ASP A 172 10.07 -14.85 -12.03
C ASP A 172 10.89 -14.28 -10.87
N THR A 173 10.42 -14.49 -9.65
CA THR A 173 11.12 -14.02 -8.46
C THR A 173 12.22 -15.03 -8.16
N ASN A 174 13.42 -14.71 -8.67
CA ASN A 174 14.71 -15.37 -8.37
C ASN A 174 15.10 -15.22 -6.89
N ILE A 175 14.19 -15.60 -5.99
CA ILE A 175 14.34 -15.47 -4.56
C ILE A 175 14.21 -16.88 -4.02
N ASN A 176 15.28 -17.37 -3.39
CA ASN A 176 15.34 -18.66 -2.69
C ASN A 176 14.47 -18.62 -1.42
N ILE A 177 13.21 -18.25 -1.55
CA ILE A 177 12.22 -18.21 -0.47
C ILE A 177 11.09 -19.13 -0.90
N ASN A 178 10.62 -19.96 0.03
CA ASN A 178 9.42 -20.77 -0.17
C ASN A 178 8.21 -19.83 -0.20
N LEU A 179 7.89 -19.27 -1.37
CA LEU A 179 6.78 -18.35 -1.57
C LEU A 179 5.45 -19.12 -1.48
N PRO A 180 4.40 -18.56 -0.85
CA PRO A 180 3.07 -19.13 -0.97
C PRO A 180 2.61 -19.04 -2.42
N ALA A 181 1.61 -19.84 -2.81
CA ALA A 181 1.08 -19.80 -4.17
C ALA A 181 0.38 -18.47 -4.51
N ALA A 182 -0.23 -17.81 -3.53
CA ALA A 182 -0.86 -16.52 -3.69
C ALA A 182 -0.88 -15.72 -2.38
N ILE A 183 -0.95 -14.40 -2.50
CA ILE A 183 -1.17 -13.48 -1.36
C ILE A 183 -2.38 -12.60 -1.68
N LEU A 184 -3.46 -12.76 -0.92
CA LEU A 184 -4.66 -11.95 -1.05
C LEU A 184 -4.43 -10.56 -0.43
N ILE A 185 -4.91 -9.51 -1.09
CA ILE A 185 -4.69 -8.11 -0.72
C ILE A 185 -5.97 -7.45 -0.21
N THR A 186 -7.08 -7.66 -0.91
CA THR A 186 -8.37 -7.04 -0.54
C THR A 186 -9.54 -7.92 -0.94
N LYS A 187 -10.64 -7.81 -0.20
CA LYS A 187 -11.92 -8.43 -0.54
C LYS A 187 -12.65 -7.54 -1.55
N ILE A 188 -13.17 -8.14 -2.62
CA ILE A 188 -14.08 -7.45 -3.54
C ILE A 188 -15.45 -7.36 -2.85
N SER A 189 -15.97 -6.14 -2.77
CA SER A 189 -17.32 -5.91 -2.24
C SER A 189 -18.28 -5.76 -3.41
N TYR A 190 -19.50 -6.29 -3.28
CA TYR A 190 -20.55 -6.14 -4.28
C TYR A 190 -21.72 -5.36 -3.68
N ALA A 191 -22.34 -4.52 -4.50
CA ALA A 191 -23.59 -3.82 -4.17
C ALA A 191 -24.62 -4.05 -5.27
N GLU A 192 -25.90 -3.97 -4.90
CA GLU A 192 -26.97 -3.94 -5.88
C GLU A 192 -27.25 -2.50 -6.29
N GLU A 193 -26.94 -2.18 -7.55
CA GLU A 193 -27.34 -0.92 -8.18
C GLU A 193 -28.38 -1.22 -9.26
N ASN A 194 -29.58 -0.64 -9.11
CA ASN A 194 -30.68 -0.78 -10.08
C ASN A 194 -31.05 -2.24 -10.41
N GLY A 195 -31.00 -3.13 -9.41
CA GLY A 195 -31.29 -4.57 -9.58
C GLY A 195 -30.20 -5.37 -10.28
N ARG A 196 -28.99 -4.80 -10.43
CA ARG A 196 -27.79 -5.50 -10.90
C ARG A 196 -26.75 -5.54 -9.80
N VAL A 197 -26.13 -6.70 -9.61
CA VAL A 197 -24.98 -6.86 -8.70
C VAL A 197 -23.75 -6.29 -9.40
N VAL A 198 -23.16 -5.25 -8.83
CA VAL A 198 -21.98 -4.56 -9.33
C VAL A 198 -20.87 -4.66 -8.28
N ALA A 199 -19.65 -4.97 -8.72
CA ALA A 199 -18.49 -4.87 -7.85
C ALA A 199 -18.25 -3.40 -7.48
N LEU A 200 -18.35 -3.09 -6.18
CA LEU A 200 -17.95 -1.81 -5.65
C LEU A 200 -16.47 -1.60 -5.95
N HIS A 201 -16.15 -0.51 -6.65
CA HIS A 201 -14.77 -0.12 -6.81
C HIS A 201 -14.17 0.20 -5.44
N ASP A 202 -12.92 -0.19 -5.25
CA ASP A 202 -12.19 0.09 -4.01
C ASP A 202 -12.31 1.58 -3.71
N LYS A 203 -12.63 1.92 -2.45
CA LYS A 203 -12.81 3.30 -1.96
C LYS A 203 -11.67 4.24 -2.41
N TRP A 204 -10.47 3.69 -2.56
CA TRP A 204 -9.24 4.34 -2.96
C TRP A 204 -9.27 4.89 -4.39
N GLU A 205 -9.88 4.17 -5.33
CA GLU A 205 -10.01 4.64 -6.71
C GLU A 205 -10.99 5.82 -6.77
N SER A 206 -12.04 5.79 -5.95
CA SER A 206 -12.93 6.94 -5.76
C SER A 206 -12.18 8.12 -5.13
N ASP A 207 -11.42 7.92 -4.06
CA ASP A 207 -10.69 8.99 -3.36
C ASP A 207 -9.60 9.62 -4.26
N TYR A 208 -8.92 8.82 -5.08
CA TYR A 208 -7.97 9.32 -6.08
C TYR A 208 -8.68 10.14 -7.16
N GLN A 209 -9.79 9.64 -7.73
CA GLN A 209 -10.54 10.39 -8.73
C GLN A 209 -11.12 11.69 -8.16
N LEU A 210 -11.57 11.67 -6.90
CA LEU A 210 -12.00 12.86 -6.17
C LEU A 210 -10.84 13.84 -6.00
N PHE A 211 -9.67 13.38 -5.58
CA PHE A 211 -8.46 14.22 -5.49
C PHE A 211 -8.08 14.83 -6.86
N PHE A 212 -8.15 14.05 -7.94
CA PHE A 212 -7.89 14.58 -9.29
C PHE A 212 -8.93 15.60 -9.74
N ASN A 213 -10.20 15.40 -9.39
CA ASN A 213 -11.27 16.35 -9.67
C ASN A 213 -11.09 17.64 -8.86
N ASP A 214 -10.70 17.54 -7.59
CA ASP A 214 -10.38 18.68 -6.72
C ASP A 214 -9.17 19.46 -7.27
N LEU A 215 -8.13 18.76 -7.73
CA LEU A 215 -6.98 19.36 -8.42
C LEU A 215 -7.39 20.09 -9.72
N GLN A 216 -8.38 19.59 -10.45
CA GLN A 216 -8.90 20.23 -11.66
C GLN A 216 -9.77 21.45 -11.35
N GLN A 217 -10.43 21.48 -10.19
CA GLN A 217 -11.36 22.54 -9.81
C GLN A 217 -10.67 23.73 -9.10
N ASP A 218 -9.57 23.53 -8.37
CA ASP A 218 -8.87 24.62 -7.66
C ASP A 218 -7.53 25.02 -8.31
N THR A 219 -7.49 26.24 -8.84
CA THR A 219 -6.30 26.84 -9.46
C THR A 219 -5.17 27.15 -8.47
N LYS A 220 -5.44 27.16 -7.15
CA LYS A 220 -4.42 27.31 -6.10
C LYS A 220 -3.71 25.99 -5.79
N LEU A 221 -4.38 24.85 -5.96
CA LEU A 221 -3.74 23.53 -5.93
C LEU A 221 -2.85 23.30 -7.17
N LEU A 222 -3.18 23.99 -8.27
CA LEU A 222 -2.43 24.01 -9.54
C LEU A 222 -1.02 24.62 -9.44
N PHE A 223 -0.69 25.38 -8.39
CA PHE A 223 0.66 25.94 -8.18
C PHE A 223 1.74 24.85 -8.01
N ASN A 224 1.35 23.60 -7.72
CA ASN A 224 2.24 22.44 -7.54
C ASN A 224 2.26 21.44 -8.73
N VAL A 225 1.51 21.68 -9.81
CA VAL A 225 1.28 20.68 -10.88
C VAL A 225 2.34 20.67 -11.99
N ARG A 226 3.27 21.64 -12.06
CA ARG A 226 4.45 21.51 -12.94
C ARG A 226 5.41 20.38 -12.54
N ALA A 227 5.18 19.75 -11.39
CA ALA A 227 5.87 18.53 -10.96
C ALA A 227 5.31 17.24 -11.59
N ALA A 228 4.19 17.30 -12.33
CA ALA A 228 3.54 16.13 -12.88
C ALA A 228 4.24 15.61 -14.16
N TYR A 229 4.74 14.38 -14.07
CA TYR A 229 5.25 13.53 -15.15
C TYR A 229 6.49 14.03 -15.88
N ARG A 230 7.66 13.77 -15.29
CA ARG A 230 8.90 13.68 -16.07
C ARG A 230 9.00 12.29 -16.69
N ASP A 231 8.66 12.24 -17.98
CA ASP A 231 9.17 11.25 -18.92
C ASP A 231 10.71 11.22 -18.82
N GLN A 232 11.29 10.08 -18.44
CA GLN A 232 12.75 9.91 -18.31
C GLN A 232 13.50 10.23 -19.61
N THR A 233 12.82 10.27 -20.76
CA THR A 233 13.42 10.59 -22.06
C THR A 233 13.44 12.08 -22.41
N LYS A 234 12.73 12.93 -21.67
CA LYS A 234 12.70 14.39 -21.90
C LYS A 234 13.42 15.14 -20.79
N SER A 235 14.72 15.37 -20.99
CA SER A 235 15.50 16.30 -20.19
C SER A 235 15.17 17.74 -20.60
N TYR A 236 14.40 18.46 -19.79
CA TYR A 236 14.47 19.92 -19.81
C TYR A 236 15.86 20.34 -19.31
N THR A 237 16.71 20.83 -20.21
CA THR A 237 17.99 21.46 -19.88
C THR A 237 17.72 22.90 -19.47
N TYR A 238 17.94 23.21 -18.20
CA TYR A 238 17.96 24.57 -17.71
C TYR A 238 19.41 25.07 -17.78
N ASP A 239 19.69 26.03 -18.68
CA ASP A 239 21.03 26.59 -18.94
C ASP A 239 21.42 27.75 -18.00
N GLY A 240 20.75 27.89 -16.85
CA GLY A 240 21.09 28.91 -15.85
C GLY A 240 22.14 28.43 -14.84
N PRO A 241 22.91 29.34 -14.20
CA PRO A 241 23.94 28.97 -13.24
C PRO A 241 23.32 28.27 -12.02
N PHE A 242 23.77 27.04 -11.77
CA PHE A 242 23.31 26.22 -10.66
C PHE A 242 24.01 26.68 -9.37
N VAL A 243 23.31 27.44 -8.53
CA VAL A 243 23.83 27.76 -7.19
C VAL A 243 23.31 26.70 -6.23
N ILE A 244 24.15 25.71 -5.92
CA ILE A 244 23.88 24.71 -4.88
C ILE A 244 24.03 25.43 -3.53
N PRO A 245 22.97 25.55 -2.69
CA PRO A 245 23.18 26.01 -1.33
C PRO A 245 24.00 24.95 -0.57
N PRO A 246 25.01 25.34 0.23
CA PRO A 246 26.00 24.42 0.82
C PRO A 246 25.46 23.47 1.90
N THR A 247 24.16 23.49 2.18
CA THR A 247 23.50 22.54 3.09
C THR A 247 22.07 22.41 2.64
N ARG A 248 21.66 21.21 2.19
CA ARG A 248 20.26 20.88 1.87
C ARG A 248 19.40 21.11 3.13
N PRO A 249 18.55 22.15 3.20
CA PRO A 249 17.61 22.27 4.29
C PRO A 249 16.49 21.26 3.99
N PHE A 250 16.34 20.25 4.84
CA PHE A 250 15.11 19.46 4.87
C PHE A 250 14.10 20.26 5.68
N VAL A 251 13.12 20.85 5.01
CA VAL A 251 12.01 21.55 5.65
C VAL A 251 10.75 20.72 5.36
N PRO A 252 10.12 20.12 6.38
CA PRO A 252 8.81 19.49 6.26
C PRO A 252 7.81 20.44 5.57
N LEU A 253 6.90 19.88 4.76
CA LEU A 253 5.89 20.68 4.05
C LEU A 253 5.01 21.49 5.02
N GLU A 254 4.87 21.01 6.26
CA GLU A 254 4.15 21.66 7.35
C GLU A 254 4.75 23.03 7.69
N ASP A 255 6.08 23.13 7.73
CA ASP A 255 6.81 24.36 8.06
C ASP A 255 6.82 25.38 6.91
N LEU A 256 6.39 24.97 5.70
CA LEU A 256 6.24 25.83 4.52
C LEU A 256 4.83 26.45 4.42
N LEU A 257 3.86 25.97 5.20
CA LEU A 257 2.46 26.40 5.14
C LEU A 257 2.09 27.45 6.20
N ASP A 258 2.94 27.66 7.22
CA ASP A 258 2.73 28.61 8.33
C ASP A 258 3.35 30.01 8.09
N GLY A 259 3.60 30.38 6.82
CA GLY A 259 4.18 31.67 6.40
C GLY A 259 3.20 32.64 5.76
#